data_AF-A0A1I1DUR9-F1
#
_entry.id   AF-A0A1I1DUR9-F1
#
_cell.length_a   1.000
_cell.length_b   1.000
_cell.length_c   1.000
_cell.angle_alpha   90.00
_cell.angle_beta   90.00
_cell.angle_gamma   90.00
#
_symmetry.space_group_name_H-M   'P 1'
#
loop_
_entity.id
_entity.type
_entity.pdbx_description
1 polymer ?
#
loop_
_entity_poly.entity_id
_entity_poly.type
_entity_poly.pdbx_seq_one_letter_code
_entity_poly.pdbx_strand_id
1 'polypeptide(L)'
;MPLQSHRYHRSLQALTVLLVGALLTFVLPAGVSTAVQTDATRVATSEFICKGFDSCQGKGLSHQGYKTAKSKMYWNMYSGVNCTNYVAYRMIRAGGSATRPAQLRPGRGDATYWGTSFGYNSTPMVGSIAWWKAGTNGGGSAGHVAYVEQVVSATEIVISESNYGSEFDWRRIRKGGPWPTGFIHYKDVTLTATAAPTIVGAPRVGATLGATPGAWSPAATAYRYQWYAAGVAVPGATGSTFTPGPAHVGQGISVAVIAGRASYVTGIAGTAPTAATAPGTQTVTTAPAIQGTAQVDQTLSLSVGSYNPRPTSTAVQWLADGVPIPGATAVTLRLTQDLGNKRIAARVTTASPGYTTLVTATAPTGPVQAPDIRVATPGGIRGRLLVGETLTADPGVLQPADAQATYVWMRDGTPIPGATAKTYAVKPRDIGRQISVRVQLSRSGYRSKALVLGPGREVKAPVDMRLKVAARAARQAWVKVIVKTPDSRQPAGSVWVKMQGRKHRVRLVRGVGKVHLTGLRPGFRGLVALYVGDARTMRVRKALKVQVRAVSSHRHR
;
A
#
# COMPACT_ATOMS: atom_id res chain seq x y z
N MET A 1 -8.59 -41.59 -27.08
CA MET A 1 -7.28 -41.25 -26.49
C MET A 1 -7.51 -40.52 -25.17
N PRO A 2 -7.21 -41.12 -24.01
CA PRO A 2 -7.00 -40.36 -22.79
C PRO A 2 -5.55 -40.50 -22.30
N LEU A 3 -4.96 -39.39 -21.84
CA LEU A 3 -3.68 -39.38 -21.15
C LEU A 3 -3.80 -38.61 -19.83
N GLN A 4 -3.33 -39.30 -18.79
CA GLN A 4 -2.63 -38.83 -17.58
C GLN A 4 -3.44 -38.01 -16.56
N SER A 5 -3.83 -38.57 -15.41
CA SER A 5 -3.05 -39.02 -14.24
C SER A 5 -2.49 -37.88 -13.40
N HIS A 6 -3.09 -37.64 -12.24
CA HIS A 6 -2.37 -37.41 -10.97
C HIS A 6 -3.31 -37.65 -9.79
N ARG A 7 -3.16 -38.82 -9.15
CA ARG A 7 -3.68 -39.10 -7.80
C ARG A 7 -2.67 -38.56 -6.79
N TYR A 8 -3.11 -37.66 -5.92
CA TYR A 8 -2.39 -37.34 -4.68
C TYR A 8 -3.08 -38.06 -3.51
N HIS A 9 -2.32 -38.95 -2.89
CA HIS A 9 -2.66 -39.60 -1.62
C HIS A 9 -2.79 -38.56 -0.50
N ARG A 10 -3.90 -38.58 0.25
CA ARG A 10 -4.00 -37.99 1.59
C ARG A 10 -4.03 -39.13 2.61
N SER A 11 -2.90 -39.31 3.28
CA SER A 11 -2.73 -40.20 4.43
C SER A 11 -3.36 -39.54 5.66
N LEU A 12 -4.37 -40.20 6.25
CA LEU A 12 -4.82 -39.96 7.61
C LEU A 12 -3.86 -40.71 8.54
N GLN A 13 -3.09 -40.00 9.36
CA GLN A 13 -2.38 -40.59 10.50
C GLN A 13 -3.10 -40.20 11.78
N ALA A 14 -3.65 -41.22 12.43
CA ALA A 14 -4.09 -41.19 13.82
C ALA A 14 -2.86 -41.15 14.72
N LEU A 15 -2.80 -40.22 15.67
CA LEU A 15 -1.82 -40.23 16.75
C LEU A 15 -2.33 -41.13 17.87
N THR A 16 -1.75 -42.32 17.96
CA THR A 16 -1.80 -43.20 19.14
C THR A 16 -0.53 -42.90 19.95
N VAL A 17 -0.66 -42.34 21.16
CA VAL A 17 0.47 -42.15 22.07
C VAL A 17 0.63 -43.43 22.90
N LEU A 18 1.64 -44.22 22.56
CA LEU A 18 2.12 -45.38 23.32
C LEU A 18 3.36 -44.94 24.12
N LEU A 19 3.25 -44.97 25.46
CA LEU A 19 4.38 -44.86 26.38
C LEU A 19 5.29 -46.08 26.21
N VAL A 20 6.57 -45.84 25.92
CA VAL A 20 7.64 -46.82 26.11
C VAL A 20 8.48 -46.36 27.29
N GLY A 21 8.53 -47.21 28.32
CA GLY A 21 9.35 -47.03 29.50
C GLY A 21 10.82 -47.30 29.20
N ALA A 22 11.69 -46.39 29.65
CA ALA A 22 13.12 -46.64 29.76
C ALA A 22 13.46 -46.86 31.24
N LEU A 23 13.88 -48.07 31.57
CA LEU A 23 14.52 -48.43 32.83
C LEU A 23 15.82 -47.64 32.98
N LEU A 24 15.95 -46.87 34.05
CA LEU A 24 17.25 -46.48 34.62
C LEU A 24 17.30 -47.01 36.06
N THR A 25 18.09 -48.05 36.25
CA THR A 25 18.46 -48.61 37.55
C THR A 25 19.46 -47.69 38.23
N PHE A 26 19.02 -46.97 39.28
CA PHE A 26 19.89 -46.40 40.29
C PHE A 26 19.77 -47.24 41.56
N VAL A 27 20.85 -47.95 41.89
CA VAL A 27 21.04 -48.61 43.19
C VAL A 27 21.46 -47.53 44.19
N LEU A 28 20.63 -47.31 45.22
CA LEU A 28 20.97 -46.53 46.41
C LEU A 28 20.61 -47.35 47.66
N PRO A 29 21.40 -47.24 48.74
CA PRO A 29 21.45 -48.23 49.82
C PRO A 29 20.22 -48.17 50.73
N ALA A 30 19.87 -49.33 51.27
CA ALA A 30 18.86 -49.50 52.31
C ALA A 30 19.27 -48.73 53.59
N GLY A 31 18.89 -47.46 53.67
CA GLY A 31 18.80 -46.73 54.93
C GLY A 31 17.49 -47.12 55.59
N VAL A 32 17.58 -47.76 56.76
CA VAL A 32 16.45 -47.95 57.67
C VAL A 32 15.95 -46.56 58.09
N SER A 33 15.00 -46.01 57.34
CA SER A 33 14.18 -44.90 57.82
C SER A 33 13.04 -45.51 58.62
N THR A 34 13.12 -45.40 59.93
CA THR A 34 11.94 -45.49 60.77
C THR A 34 10.93 -44.48 60.24
N ALA A 35 9.92 -44.96 59.52
CA ALA A 35 8.77 -44.15 59.18
C ALA A 35 8.14 -43.71 60.50
N VAL A 36 8.39 -42.47 60.90
CA VAL A 36 7.51 -41.77 61.82
C VAL A 36 6.19 -41.68 61.05
N GLN A 37 5.27 -42.60 61.33
CA GLN A 37 3.87 -42.42 61.04
C GLN A 37 3.47 -41.12 61.73
N THR A 38 3.42 -40.03 60.96
CA THR A 38 2.68 -38.86 61.37
C THR A 38 1.23 -39.29 61.35
N ASP A 39 0.72 -39.59 62.54
CA ASP A 39 -0.68 -39.84 62.78
C ASP A 39 -1.44 -38.64 62.20
N ALA A 40 -2.13 -38.85 61.09
CA ALA A 40 -2.98 -37.84 60.50
C ALA A 40 -4.12 -37.61 61.50
N THR A 41 -3.95 -36.62 62.37
CA THR A 41 -4.94 -36.22 63.37
C THR A 41 -6.28 -36.06 62.64
N ARG A 42 -7.23 -36.95 62.94
CA ARG A 42 -8.56 -36.96 62.32
C ARG A 42 -9.24 -35.64 62.66
N VAL A 43 -9.26 -34.70 61.73
CA VAL A 43 -9.90 -33.39 61.91
C VAL A 43 -11.37 -33.59 62.25
N ALA A 44 -11.84 -32.96 63.34
CA ALA A 44 -13.23 -33.07 63.77
C ALA A 44 -14.19 -32.65 62.64
N THR A 45 -15.19 -33.49 62.37
CA THR A 45 -16.14 -33.27 61.27
C THR A 45 -17.22 -32.23 61.62
N SER A 46 -17.31 -31.84 62.90
CA SER A 46 -18.10 -30.71 63.39
C SER A 46 -17.44 -30.15 64.65
N GLU A 47 -17.26 -28.83 64.71
CA GLU A 47 -16.52 -28.15 65.79
C GLU A 47 -17.15 -26.80 66.13
N PHE A 48 -17.43 -26.57 67.41
CA PHE A 48 -17.90 -25.27 67.89
C PHE A 48 -16.75 -24.27 67.92
N ILE A 49 -16.89 -23.18 67.18
CA ILE A 49 -15.95 -22.07 67.21
C ILE A 49 -16.17 -21.25 68.49
N CYS A 50 -17.43 -21.11 68.91
CA CYS A 50 -17.85 -20.49 70.16
C CYS A 50 -19.24 -21.01 70.56
N LYS A 51 -19.58 -20.87 71.84
CA LYS A 51 -20.91 -21.18 72.38
C LYS A 51 -21.43 -20.08 73.30
N GLY A 52 -22.69 -19.73 73.15
CA GLY A 52 -23.34 -18.61 73.85
C GLY A 52 -23.08 -17.26 73.19
N PHE A 53 -24.05 -16.33 73.38
CA PHE A 53 -24.02 -15.01 72.75
C PHE A 53 -22.74 -14.22 73.06
N ASP A 54 -22.34 -14.16 74.33
CA ASP A 54 -21.23 -13.32 74.78
C ASP A 54 -19.87 -13.90 74.39
N SER A 55 -19.71 -15.23 74.47
CA SER A 55 -18.48 -15.91 74.02
C SER A 55 -18.24 -15.69 72.52
N CYS A 56 -19.29 -15.84 71.71
CA CYS A 56 -19.20 -15.62 70.27
C CYS A 56 -18.89 -14.16 69.93
N GLN A 57 -19.60 -13.22 70.56
CA GLN A 57 -19.36 -11.79 70.35
C GLN A 57 -17.93 -11.39 70.76
N GLY A 58 -17.39 -11.94 71.86
CA GLY A 58 -16.01 -11.71 72.30
C GLY A 58 -14.95 -12.22 71.32
N LYS A 59 -15.27 -13.22 70.49
CA LYS A 59 -14.40 -13.70 69.39
C LYS A 59 -14.63 -12.95 68.07
N GLY A 60 -15.42 -11.87 68.06
CA GLY A 60 -15.78 -11.13 66.84
C GLY A 60 -16.83 -11.85 65.96
N LEU A 61 -17.41 -12.95 66.44
CA LEU A 61 -18.41 -13.74 65.73
C LEU A 61 -19.81 -13.27 66.13
N SER A 62 -20.31 -12.27 65.39
CA SER A 62 -21.51 -11.56 65.77
C SER A 62 -22.77 -12.44 65.72
N HIS A 63 -23.64 -12.29 66.72
CA HIS A 63 -25.02 -12.78 66.66
C HIS A 63 -25.97 -11.79 65.97
N GLN A 64 -25.44 -10.75 65.30
CA GLN A 64 -26.19 -9.74 64.55
C GLN A 64 -27.29 -9.04 65.36
N GLY A 65 -27.13 -8.91 66.68
CA GLY A 65 -28.14 -8.34 67.58
C GLY A 65 -29.24 -9.32 68.02
N TYR A 66 -29.20 -10.60 67.65
CA TYR A 66 -30.25 -11.55 68.03
C TYR A 66 -30.45 -11.71 69.56
N LYS A 67 -29.39 -11.54 70.37
CA LYS A 67 -29.47 -11.59 71.84
C LYS A 67 -30.60 -10.71 72.40
N THR A 68 -30.79 -9.52 71.85
CA THR A 68 -31.85 -8.57 72.27
C THR A 68 -33.14 -8.75 71.48
N ALA A 69 -33.04 -9.24 70.24
CA ALA A 69 -34.18 -9.46 69.34
C ALA A 69 -34.97 -10.76 69.62
N LYS A 70 -34.39 -11.73 70.32
CA LYS A 70 -34.96 -13.08 70.49
C LYS A 70 -36.36 -13.14 71.10
N SER A 71 -36.80 -12.11 71.83
CA SER A 71 -38.16 -12.04 72.41
C SER A 71 -39.26 -11.76 71.39
N LYS A 72 -38.91 -11.44 70.13
CA LYS A 72 -39.87 -11.22 69.04
C LYS A 72 -40.01 -12.45 68.16
N MET A 73 -41.19 -12.62 67.59
CA MET A 73 -41.47 -13.63 66.56
C MET A 73 -41.08 -13.08 65.19
N TYR A 74 -40.21 -13.80 64.48
CA TYR A 74 -39.83 -13.51 63.10
C TYR A 74 -40.48 -14.55 62.19
N TRP A 75 -41.15 -14.10 61.13
CA TRP A 75 -41.97 -14.97 60.25
C TRP A 75 -42.99 -15.84 60.99
N ASN A 76 -43.55 -15.34 62.09
CA ASN A 76 -44.45 -16.07 62.98
C ASN A 76 -43.86 -17.39 63.53
N MET A 77 -42.53 -17.49 63.63
CA MET A 77 -41.86 -18.55 64.39
C MET A 77 -41.89 -18.21 65.87
N TYR A 78 -41.95 -19.23 66.74
CA TYR A 78 -41.97 -19.01 68.18
C TYR A 78 -40.76 -18.18 68.62
N SER A 79 -40.98 -17.15 69.42
CA SER A 79 -39.90 -16.33 69.98
C SER A 79 -39.00 -17.16 70.91
N GLY A 80 -37.75 -16.74 71.08
CA GLY A 80 -36.78 -17.35 71.99
C GLY A 80 -35.57 -17.94 71.28
N VAL A 81 -34.87 -18.84 71.97
CA VAL A 81 -33.68 -19.52 71.46
C VAL A 81 -34.10 -20.78 70.72
N ASN A 82 -34.25 -20.67 69.40
CA ASN A 82 -34.55 -21.77 68.50
C ASN A 82 -34.09 -21.44 67.08
N CYS A 83 -33.92 -22.49 66.28
CA CYS A 83 -33.26 -22.40 64.98
C CYS A 83 -34.09 -21.63 63.95
N THR A 84 -35.40 -21.87 63.91
CA THR A 84 -36.30 -21.28 62.92
C THR A 84 -36.51 -19.79 63.14
N ASN A 85 -36.67 -19.33 64.39
CA ASN A 85 -36.79 -17.91 64.71
C ASN A 85 -35.48 -17.15 64.49
N TYR A 86 -34.34 -17.76 64.85
CA TYR A 86 -33.03 -17.17 64.59
C TYR A 86 -32.76 -17.02 63.09
N VAL A 87 -32.96 -18.07 62.29
CA VAL A 87 -32.73 -18.01 60.85
C VAL A 87 -33.70 -17.03 60.20
N ALA A 88 -34.97 -17.00 60.61
CA ALA A 88 -35.93 -15.98 60.12
C ALA A 88 -35.44 -14.55 60.43
N TYR A 89 -35.01 -14.28 61.66
CA TYR A 89 -34.40 -13.01 62.03
C TYR A 89 -33.18 -12.67 61.16
N ARG A 90 -32.27 -13.64 61.01
CA ARG A 90 -31.00 -13.45 60.30
C ARG A 90 -31.22 -13.19 58.81
N MET A 91 -32.18 -13.86 58.19
CA MET A 91 -32.64 -13.61 56.82
C MET A 91 -33.17 -12.18 56.65
N ILE A 92 -34.02 -11.72 57.58
CA ILE A 92 -34.56 -10.34 57.56
C ILE A 92 -33.41 -9.33 57.68
N ARG A 93 -32.48 -9.55 58.60
CA ARG A 93 -31.30 -8.69 58.77
C ARG A 93 -30.35 -8.70 57.57
N ALA A 94 -30.33 -9.77 56.78
CA ALA A 94 -29.61 -9.87 55.52
C ALA A 94 -30.34 -9.20 54.34
N GLY A 95 -31.43 -8.46 54.58
CA GLY A 95 -32.22 -7.78 53.55
C GLY A 95 -33.30 -8.66 52.92
N GLY A 96 -33.68 -9.76 53.58
CA GLY A 96 -34.86 -10.55 53.23
C GLY A 96 -36.17 -9.91 53.70
N SER A 97 -37.30 -10.39 53.18
CA SER A 97 -38.64 -9.90 53.55
C SER A 97 -38.91 -10.06 55.06
N ALA A 98 -39.43 -9.02 55.70
CA ALA A 98 -39.94 -9.07 57.07
C ALA A 98 -41.23 -9.92 57.19
N THR A 99 -42.00 -10.01 56.11
CA THR A 99 -43.22 -10.83 56.05
C THR A 99 -42.87 -12.29 55.86
N ARG A 100 -43.60 -13.18 56.56
CA ARG A 100 -43.46 -14.64 56.42
C ARG A 100 -43.62 -15.05 54.95
N PRO A 101 -42.64 -15.79 54.39
CA PRO A 101 -42.75 -16.29 53.02
C PRO A 101 -43.95 -17.23 52.86
N ALA A 102 -44.72 -17.06 51.78
CA ALA A 102 -45.93 -17.85 51.50
C ALA A 102 -45.64 -19.36 51.32
N GLN A 103 -44.40 -19.70 50.95
CA GLN A 103 -43.89 -21.07 50.86
C GLN A 103 -44.02 -21.81 52.19
N LEU A 104 -43.80 -21.11 53.32
CA LEU A 104 -43.95 -21.66 54.66
C LEU A 104 -45.43 -21.61 55.09
N ARG A 105 -46.24 -22.52 54.57
CA ARG A 105 -47.67 -22.63 54.89
C ARG A 105 -47.93 -22.74 56.41
N PRO A 106 -49.14 -22.37 56.90
CA PRO A 106 -49.54 -22.64 58.28
C PRO A 106 -49.34 -24.12 58.65
N GLY A 107 -48.87 -24.39 59.87
CA GLY A 107 -48.52 -25.75 60.32
C GLY A 107 -47.18 -26.30 59.81
N ARG A 108 -46.45 -25.57 58.95
CA ARG A 108 -45.10 -25.93 58.47
C ARG A 108 -44.02 -25.01 59.07
N GLY A 109 -44.11 -24.74 60.37
CA GLY A 109 -43.15 -23.90 61.11
C GLY A 109 -41.82 -24.61 61.36
N ASP A 110 -41.87 -25.92 61.59
CA ASP A 110 -40.70 -26.75 61.93
C ASP A 110 -39.66 -26.78 60.81
N ALA A 111 -38.39 -26.80 61.22
CA ALA A 111 -37.25 -26.74 60.33
C ALA A 111 -37.26 -27.84 59.25
N THR A 112 -37.76 -29.05 59.55
CA THR A 112 -37.85 -30.17 58.60
C THR A 112 -38.65 -29.83 57.33
N TYR A 113 -39.60 -28.88 57.39
CA TYR A 113 -40.40 -28.51 56.21
C TYR A 113 -39.76 -27.42 55.36
N TRP A 114 -38.74 -26.71 55.85
CA TRP A 114 -38.19 -25.53 55.16
C TRP A 114 -37.59 -25.89 53.81
N GLY A 115 -36.73 -26.91 53.74
CA GLY A 115 -36.11 -27.33 52.47
C GLY A 115 -37.13 -27.69 51.40
N THR A 116 -38.16 -28.46 51.76
CA THR A 116 -39.22 -28.84 50.81
C THR A 116 -40.16 -27.69 50.46
N SER A 117 -40.27 -26.67 51.31
CA SER A 117 -41.13 -25.51 51.08
C SER A 117 -40.47 -24.50 50.13
N PHE A 118 -39.18 -24.24 50.29
CA PHE A 118 -38.43 -23.28 49.47
C PHE A 118 -37.72 -23.91 48.26
N GLY A 119 -37.52 -25.23 48.26
CA GLY A 119 -36.54 -25.88 47.41
C GLY A 119 -35.14 -25.78 48.01
N TYR A 120 -34.28 -26.75 47.70
CA TYR A 120 -32.90 -26.80 48.15
C TYR A 120 -32.01 -27.47 47.11
N ASN A 121 -30.71 -27.20 47.15
CA ASN A 121 -29.71 -27.94 46.39
C ASN A 121 -28.52 -28.33 47.29
N SER A 122 -27.43 -28.83 46.71
CA SER A 122 -26.23 -29.28 47.44
C SER A 122 -25.09 -28.25 47.51
N THR A 123 -25.27 -27.05 46.96
CA THR A 123 -24.26 -26.02 46.80
C THR A 123 -24.32 -25.02 47.97
N PRO A 124 -23.32 -24.97 48.86
CA PRO A 124 -23.28 -23.95 49.90
C PRO A 124 -22.97 -22.57 49.30
N MET A 125 -23.69 -21.54 49.76
CA MET A 125 -23.42 -20.14 49.46
C MET A 125 -23.51 -19.32 50.75
N VAL A 126 -22.74 -18.24 50.83
CA VAL A 126 -22.82 -17.34 51.99
C VAL A 126 -24.19 -16.69 51.98
N GLY A 127 -24.89 -16.79 53.12
CA GLY A 127 -26.28 -16.37 53.25
C GLY A 127 -27.33 -17.40 52.87
N SER A 128 -26.94 -18.57 52.36
CA SER A 128 -27.89 -19.67 52.23
C SER A 128 -28.24 -20.26 53.60
N ILE A 129 -29.36 -20.96 53.68
CA ILE A 129 -29.78 -21.66 54.90
C ILE A 129 -29.32 -23.10 54.78
N ALA A 130 -28.43 -23.52 55.67
CA ALA A 130 -28.09 -24.92 55.88
C ALA A 130 -29.30 -25.63 56.51
N TRP A 131 -29.84 -26.65 55.84
CA TRP A 131 -31.06 -27.33 56.26
C TRP A 131 -30.83 -28.82 56.48
N TRP A 132 -31.34 -29.33 57.60
CA TRP A 132 -31.36 -30.74 57.96
C TRP A 132 -32.80 -31.22 58.08
N LYS A 133 -33.13 -32.28 57.34
CA LYS A 133 -34.41 -32.97 57.48
C LYS A 133 -34.45 -33.69 58.84
N ALA A 134 -35.63 -33.78 59.44
CA ALA A 134 -35.84 -34.57 60.66
C ALA A 134 -35.29 -36.01 60.51
N GLY A 135 -34.66 -36.51 61.58
CA GLY A 135 -34.04 -37.84 61.61
C GLY A 135 -32.68 -37.94 60.91
N THR A 136 -32.15 -36.86 60.34
CA THR A 136 -30.79 -36.86 59.77
C THR A 136 -29.73 -36.49 60.80
N ASN A 137 -28.47 -36.84 60.54
CA ASN A 137 -27.35 -36.48 61.41
C ASN A 137 -27.23 -34.95 61.51
N GLY A 138 -27.52 -34.40 62.69
CA GLY A 138 -27.59 -32.95 62.95
C GLY A 138 -28.99 -32.33 62.86
N GLY A 139 -30.02 -33.09 62.49
CA GLY A 139 -31.40 -32.61 62.29
C GLY A 139 -32.35 -32.77 63.48
N GLY A 140 -32.12 -33.70 64.41
CA GLY A 140 -33.07 -33.95 65.51
C GLY A 140 -34.48 -34.39 65.03
N SER A 141 -35.48 -34.34 65.92
CA SER A 141 -36.85 -34.79 65.61
C SER A 141 -37.68 -33.80 64.79
N ALA A 142 -37.41 -32.49 64.91
CA ALA A 142 -38.12 -31.43 64.20
C ALA A 142 -37.39 -30.94 62.94
N GLY A 143 -36.22 -31.52 62.62
CA GLY A 143 -35.28 -30.96 61.65
C GLY A 143 -34.50 -29.79 62.24
N HIS A 144 -33.54 -29.27 61.47
CA HIS A 144 -32.71 -28.14 61.90
C HIS A 144 -32.43 -27.18 60.74
N VAL A 145 -32.23 -25.90 61.07
CA VAL A 145 -31.80 -24.86 60.12
C VAL A 145 -30.75 -23.97 60.75
N ALA A 146 -29.75 -23.58 59.96
CA ALA A 146 -28.72 -22.64 60.37
C ALA A 146 -28.37 -21.69 59.23
N TYR A 147 -27.80 -20.53 59.55
CA TYR A 147 -27.36 -19.56 58.55
C TYR A 147 -25.90 -19.84 58.16
N VAL A 148 -25.61 -19.91 56.85
CA VAL A 148 -24.23 -20.08 56.37
C VAL A 148 -23.52 -18.71 56.38
N GLU A 149 -22.65 -18.48 57.36
CA GLU A 149 -21.87 -17.24 57.48
C GLU A 149 -20.60 -17.28 56.63
N GLN A 150 -20.03 -18.48 56.39
CA GLN A 150 -18.87 -18.65 55.52
C GLN A 150 -18.92 -20.01 54.80
N VAL A 151 -18.47 -20.03 53.55
CA VAL A 151 -18.17 -21.27 52.83
C VAL A 151 -16.66 -21.34 52.67
N VAL A 152 -16.04 -22.35 53.29
CA VAL A 152 -14.59 -22.55 53.27
C VAL A 152 -14.22 -23.38 52.05
N SER A 153 -15.03 -24.39 51.73
CA SER A 153 -14.92 -25.21 50.52
C SER A 153 -16.28 -25.84 50.19
N ALA A 154 -16.35 -26.61 49.10
CA ALA A 154 -17.55 -27.41 48.78
C ALA A 154 -17.89 -28.49 49.82
N THR A 155 -17.00 -28.71 50.80
CA THR A 155 -17.14 -29.73 51.84
C THR A 155 -16.99 -29.18 53.25
N GLU A 156 -16.84 -27.86 53.41
CA GLU A 156 -16.66 -27.20 54.70
C GLU A 156 -17.35 -25.84 54.75
N ILE A 157 -18.21 -25.65 55.75
CA ILE A 157 -18.95 -24.41 56.00
C ILE A 157 -18.78 -23.96 57.45
N VAL A 158 -18.96 -22.66 57.68
CA VAL A 158 -19.16 -22.09 59.01
C VAL A 158 -20.57 -21.53 59.08
N ILE A 159 -21.30 -21.95 60.10
CA ILE A 159 -22.68 -21.57 60.34
C ILE A 159 -22.81 -20.80 61.65
N SER A 160 -23.82 -19.95 61.72
CA SER A 160 -24.37 -19.42 62.95
C SER A 160 -25.75 -20.03 63.20
N GLU A 161 -26.04 -20.39 64.44
CA GLU A 161 -27.27 -21.08 64.82
C GLU A 161 -27.70 -20.75 66.24
N SER A 162 -28.99 -20.92 66.52
CA SER A 162 -29.57 -20.88 67.87
C SER A 162 -30.39 -22.15 68.04
N ASN A 163 -30.31 -22.79 69.19
CA ASN A 163 -30.97 -24.08 69.42
C ASN A 163 -31.76 -24.05 70.72
N TYR A 164 -32.76 -24.94 70.83
CA TYR A 164 -33.36 -25.22 72.13
C TYR A 164 -32.29 -25.82 73.05
N GLY A 165 -32.05 -25.20 74.19
CA GLY A 165 -31.04 -25.64 75.16
C GLY A 165 -29.60 -25.18 74.90
N SER A 166 -29.26 -24.64 73.73
CA SER A 166 -28.00 -23.90 73.50
C SER A 166 -28.29 -22.55 72.87
N GLU A 167 -28.01 -21.47 73.61
CA GLU A 167 -28.51 -20.14 73.29
C GLU A 167 -28.20 -19.69 71.85
N PHE A 168 -26.92 -19.70 71.48
CA PHE A 168 -26.43 -19.27 70.18
C PHE A 168 -24.98 -19.74 70.00
N ASP A 169 -24.66 -20.32 68.85
CA ASP A 169 -23.34 -20.89 68.60
C ASP A 169 -22.87 -20.55 67.18
N TRP A 170 -21.54 -20.47 66.99
CA TRP A 170 -20.93 -20.58 65.66
C TRP A 170 -20.23 -21.91 65.55
N ARG A 171 -20.45 -22.61 64.44
CA ARG A 171 -19.95 -23.96 64.24
C ARG A 171 -19.35 -24.13 62.86
N ARG A 172 -18.23 -24.84 62.81
CA ARG A 172 -17.59 -25.30 61.59
C ARG A 172 -18.06 -26.73 61.32
N ILE A 173 -18.57 -27.00 60.13
CA ILE A 173 -19.10 -28.32 59.74
C ILE A 173 -18.41 -28.78 58.46
N ARG A 174 -18.00 -30.06 58.43
CA ARG A 174 -17.34 -30.72 57.31
C ARG A 174 -18.15 -31.92 56.83
N LYS A 175 -18.04 -32.26 55.53
CA LYS A 175 -18.58 -33.52 55.01
C LYS A 175 -17.95 -34.70 55.74
N GLY A 176 -18.76 -35.73 56.02
CA GLY A 176 -18.41 -36.84 56.92
C GLY A 176 -18.87 -36.62 58.37
N GLY A 177 -19.42 -35.45 58.69
CA GLY A 177 -20.08 -35.15 59.97
C GLY A 177 -21.58 -34.86 59.80
N PRO A 178 -22.18 -34.00 60.65
CA PRO A 178 -23.57 -33.56 60.52
C PRO A 178 -23.73 -32.56 59.36
N TRP A 179 -23.39 -32.96 58.14
CA TRP A 179 -23.51 -32.12 56.94
C TRP A 179 -25.00 -31.88 56.60
N PRO A 180 -25.39 -30.66 56.17
CA PRO A 180 -26.77 -30.34 55.81
C PRO A 180 -27.34 -31.31 54.77
N THR A 181 -28.63 -31.64 54.89
CA THR A 181 -29.38 -32.33 53.83
C THR A 181 -29.39 -31.51 52.54
N GLY A 182 -29.40 -30.18 52.66
CA GLY A 182 -29.24 -29.26 51.54
C GLY A 182 -29.15 -27.81 51.97
N PHE A 183 -29.02 -26.94 50.98
CA PHE A 183 -28.94 -25.50 51.14
C PHE A 183 -30.13 -24.83 50.47
N ILE A 184 -30.83 -23.99 51.23
CA ILE A 184 -31.95 -23.19 50.74
C ILE A 184 -31.40 -21.82 50.35
N HIS A 185 -31.56 -21.46 49.09
CA HIS A 185 -31.10 -20.18 48.52
C HIS A 185 -32.24 -19.16 48.53
N TYR A 186 -32.59 -18.67 49.72
CA TYR A 186 -33.66 -17.68 49.87
C TYR A 186 -33.17 -16.25 49.61
N LYS A 187 -32.03 -15.88 50.22
CA LYS A 187 -31.41 -14.56 50.08
C LYS A 187 -29.91 -14.65 50.32
N ASP A 188 -29.21 -15.24 49.36
CA ASP A 188 -27.76 -15.34 49.39
C ASP A 188 -27.11 -13.95 49.29
N VAL A 189 -25.89 -13.83 49.82
CA VAL A 189 -25.15 -12.58 49.79
C VAL A 189 -24.63 -12.31 48.39
N THR A 190 -25.01 -11.16 47.86
CA THR A 190 -24.61 -10.66 46.53
C THR A 190 -23.53 -9.60 46.67
N LEU A 191 -22.51 -9.65 45.81
CA LEU A 191 -21.53 -8.56 45.73
C LEU A 191 -22.24 -7.29 45.24
N THR A 192 -22.06 -6.19 45.97
CA THR A 192 -22.64 -4.89 45.62
C THR A 192 -21.51 -3.90 45.36
N ALA A 193 -21.60 -3.15 44.26
CA ALA A 193 -20.63 -2.12 43.95
C ALA A 193 -20.76 -0.96 44.96
N THR A 194 -19.66 -0.61 45.63
CA THR A 194 -19.55 0.56 46.51
C THR A 194 -18.92 1.76 45.82
N ALA A 195 -18.22 1.53 44.70
CA ALA A 195 -17.81 2.56 43.75
C ALA A 195 -17.99 2.02 42.32
N ALA A 196 -18.54 2.86 41.44
CA ALA A 196 -18.80 2.47 40.05
C ALA A 196 -17.49 2.19 39.27
N PRO A 197 -17.52 1.27 38.29
CA PRO A 197 -16.43 1.12 37.34
C PRO A 197 -16.28 2.40 36.49
N THR A 198 -15.10 2.58 35.89
CA THR A 198 -14.81 3.70 34.96
C THR A 198 -14.10 3.22 33.71
N ILE A 199 -14.20 4.01 32.63
CA ILE A 199 -13.42 3.81 31.40
C ILE A 199 -12.29 4.83 31.36
N VAL A 200 -11.08 4.37 31.09
CA VAL A 200 -9.86 5.16 30.89
C VAL A 200 -9.48 5.14 29.41
N GLY A 201 -9.10 6.30 28.90
CA GLY A 201 -8.74 6.51 27.49
C GLY A 201 -9.79 7.28 26.70
N ALA A 202 -9.37 7.89 25.60
CA ALA A 202 -10.27 8.62 24.71
C ALA A 202 -10.91 7.67 23.68
N PRO A 203 -12.24 7.73 23.47
CA PRO A 203 -12.92 6.85 22.52
C PRO A 203 -12.54 7.25 21.08
N ARG A 204 -11.65 6.48 20.46
CA ARG A 204 -11.18 6.66 19.09
C ARG A 204 -10.93 5.31 18.43
N VAL A 205 -11.25 5.18 17.15
CA VAL A 205 -10.94 3.95 16.40
C VAL A 205 -9.44 3.65 16.46
N GLY A 206 -9.11 2.41 16.82
CA GLY A 206 -7.73 1.94 16.96
C GLY A 206 -7.02 2.33 18.27
N ALA A 207 -7.63 3.18 19.12
CA ALA A 207 -7.12 3.49 20.45
C ALA A 207 -7.70 2.54 21.50
N THR A 208 -6.87 2.06 22.42
CA THR A 208 -7.31 1.13 23.47
C THR A 208 -7.97 1.86 24.63
N LEU A 209 -9.19 1.46 24.97
CA LEU A 209 -9.90 1.82 26.19
C LEU A 209 -9.62 0.77 27.26
N GLY A 210 -9.44 1.21 28.51
CA GLY A 210 -9.29 0.33 29.68
C GLY A 210 -10.46 0.50 30.64
N ALA A 211 -10.94 -0.60 31.23
CA ALA A 211 -11.96 -0.58 32.28
C ALA A 211 -11.31 -0.71 33.66
N THR A 212 -11.72 0.13 34.60
CA THR A 212 -11.45 -0.09 36.03
C THR A 212 -12.63 -0.86 36.64
N PRO A 213 -12.38 -1.82 37.56
CA PRO A 213 -13.43 -2.67 38.07
C PRO A 213 -14.36 -1.99 39.10
N GLY A 214 -14.02 -0.80 39.60
CA GLY A 214 -14.70 -0.17 40.74
C GLY A 214 -14.34 -0.82 42.08
N ALA A 215 -15.13 -0.55 43.11
CA ALA A 215 -14.99 -1.14 44.45
C ALA A 215 -16.25 -1.93 44.82
N TRP A 216 -16.10 -3.02 45.56
CA TRP A 216 -17.16 -3.99 45.83
C TRP A 216 -17.19 -4.43 47.29
N SER A 217 -18.40 -4.65 47.82
CA SER A 217 -18.62 -5.24 49.14
C SER A 217 -19.60 -6.42 49.04
N PRO A 218 -19.24 -7.62 49.54
CA PRO A 218 -17.90 -8.02 49.98
C PRO A 218 -16.84 -7.88 48.87
N ALA A 219 -15.57 -7.72 49.25
CA ALA A 219 -14.48 -7.53 48.29
C ALA A 219 -14.44 -8.69 47.27
N ALA A 220 -14.43 -8.35 45.97
CA ALA A 220 -14.38 -9.31 44.88
C ALA A 220 -12.97 -9.89 44.70
N THR A 221 -12.90 -11.11 44.16
CA THR A 221 -11.62 -11.80 43.87
C THR A 221 -11.44 -12.10 42.38
N ALA A 222 -12.46 -11.86 41.57
CA ALA A 222 -12.42 -12.04 40.12
C ALA A 222 -13.35 -11.04 39.42
N TYR A 223 -13.00 -10.67 38.20
CA TYR A 223 -13.79 -9.77 37.36
C TYR A 223 -13.95 -10.33 35.95
N ARG A 224 -15.12 -10.13 35.36
CA ARG A 224 -15.39 -10.34 33.94
C ARG A 224 -15.96 -9.05 33.37
N TYR A 225 -15.77 -8.83 32.08
CA TYR A 225 -16.19 -7.62 31.40
C TYR A 225 -17.12 -7.96 30.24
N GLN A 226 -17.99 -7.02 29.90
CA GLN A 226 -18.70 -7.01 28.63
C GLN A 226 -18.77 -5.56 28.17
N TRP A 227 -18.21 -5.27 27.00
CA TRP A 227 -18.27 -3.94 26.39
C TRP A 227 -19.52 -3.78 25.54
N TYR A 228 -20.01 -2.55 25.47
CA TYR A 228 -21.20 -2.14 24.74
C TYR A 228 -20.89 -0.94 23.87
N ALA A 229 -21.52 -0.87 22.71
CA ALA A 229 -21.48 0.29 21.83
C ALA A 229 -22.91 0.71 21.51
N ALA A 230 -23.24 1.97 21.76
CA ALA A 230 -24.61 2.49 21.69
C ALA A 230 -25.64 1.63 22.47
N GLY A 231 -25.22 1.07 23.62
CA GLY A 231 -26.07 0.23 24.47
C GLY A 231 -26.21 -1.24 24.03
N VAL A 232 -25.62 -1.63 22.88
CA VAL A 232 -25.66 -3.01 22.37
C VAL A 232 -24.36 -3.73 22.73
N ALA A 233 -24.46 -4.95 23.23
CA ALA A 233 -23.28 -5.75 23.60
C ALA A 233 -22.41 -6.02 22.36
N VAL A 234 -21.11 -5.74 22.46
CA VAL A 234 -20.14 -6.03 21.40
C VAL A 234 -19.70 -7.50 21.54
N PRO A 235 -20.00 -8.37 20.56
CA PRO A 235 -19.66 -9.79 20.68
C PRO A 235 -18.16 -10.03 20.88
N GLY A 236 -17.81 -10.87 21.85
CA GLY A 236 -16.41 -11.23 22.16
C GLY A 236 -15.61 -10.15 22.89
N ALA A 237 -16.16 -8.96 23.11
CA ALA A 237 -15.49 -7.90 23.85
C ALA A 237 -15.65 -8.11 25.36
N THR A 238 -14.88 -9.06 25.92
CA THR A 238 -14.96 -9.47 27.34
C THR A 238 -13.67 -9.24 28.13
N GLY A 239 -12.67 -8.62 27.52
CA GLY A 239 -11.42 -8.25 28.19
C GLY A 239 -11.56 -7.00 29.07
N SER A 240 -10.59 -6.76 29.95
CA SER A 240 -10.47 -5.50 30.71
C SER A 240 -10.15 -4.30 29.81
N THR A 241 -9.83 -4.55 28.55
CA THR A 241 -9.58 -3.53 27.53
C THR A 241 -10.45 -3.77 26.30
N PHE A 242 -10.69 -2.70 25.55
CA PHE A 242 -11.42 -2.72 24.30
C PHE A 242 -10.87 -1.67 23.34
N THR A 243 -10.62 -2.05 22.10
CA THR A 243 -10.18 -1.13 21.04
C THR A 243 -11.33 -0.94 20.05
N PRO A 244 -11.98 0.23 20.01
CA PRO A 244 -13.07 0.46 19.07
C PRO A 244 -12.61 0.27 17.62
N GLY A 245 -13.33 -0.58 16.88
CA GLY A 245 -13.21 -0.70 15.42
C GLY A 245 -14.06 0.31 14.64
N PRO A 246 -14.00 0.30 13.29
CA PRO A 246 -14.69 1.25 12.42
C PRO A 246 -16.21 1.34 12.60
N ALA A 247 -16.87 0.23 12.96
CA ALA A 247 -18.31 0.18 13.15
C ALA A 247 -18.80 1.03 14.34
N HIS A 248 -17.89 1.44 15.23
CA HIS A 248 -18.23 2.17 16.45
C HIS A 248 -18.10 3.69 16.31
N VAL A 249 -17.70 4.21 15.14
CA VAL A 249 -17.60 5.67 14.93
C VAL A 249 -18.93 6.33 15.23
N GLY A 250 -18.88 7.41 16.03
CA GLY A 250 -20.06 8.14 16.48
C GLY A 250 -20.80 7.50 17.66
N GLN A 251 -20.47 6.27 18.05
CA GLN A 251 -21.13 5.57 19.16
C GLN A 251 -20.42 5.85 20.48
N GLY A 252 -21.20 6.00 21.56
CA GLY A 252 -20.68 5.99 22.93
C GLY A 252 -20.39 4.56 23.38
N ILE A 253 -19.27 4.37 24.07
CA ILE A 253 -18.82 3.07 24.58
C ILE A 253 -19.11 2.97 26.08
N SER A 254 -19.65 1.85 26.54
CA SER A 254 -19.79 1.54 27.96
C SER A 254 -19.31 0.13 28.27
N VAL A 255 -19.10 -0.18 29.54
CA VAL A 255 -18.68 -1.51 29.98
C VAL A 255 -19.48 -1.94 31.21
N ALA A 256 -19.91 -3.20 31.24
CA ALA A 256 -20.40 -3.85 32.45
C ALA A 256 -19.28 -4.69 33.07
N VAL A 257 -19.06 -4.51 34.36
CA VAL A 257 -18.14 -5.29 35.18
C VAL A 257 -18.95 -6.25 36.03
N ILE A 258 -18.65 -7.54 35.88
CA ILE A 258 -19.25 -8.63 36.64
C ILE A 258 -18.23 -9.07 37.68
N ALA A 259 -18.50 -8.77 38.95
CA ALA A 259 -17.63 -9.10 40.07
C ALA A 259 -18.00 -10.46 40.67
N GLY A 260 -16.99 -11.30 40.86
CA GLY A 260 -17.11 -12.64 41.38
C GLY A 260 -16.29 -12.87 42.64
N ARG A 261 -16.83 -13.68 43.53
CA ARG A 261 -16.13 -14.30 44.66
C ARG A 261 -16.74 -15.67 44.90
N ALA A 262 -15.91 -16.67 45.16
CA ALA A 262 -16.39 -18.03 45.41
C ALA A 262 -17.44 -18.06 46.52
N SER A 263 -18.55 -18.75 46.27
CA SER A 263 -19.68 -18.92 47.22
C SER A 263 -20.47 -17.65 47.55
N TYR A 264 -20.35 -16.60 46.73
CA TYR A 264 -21.23 -15.43 46.77
C TYR A 264 -21.97 -15.31 45.43
N VAL A 265 -23.14 -14.68 45.44
CA VAL A 265 -23.82 -14.29 44.19
C VAL A 265 -23.03 -13.17 43.52
N THR A 266 -22.76 -13.30 42.22
CA THR A 266 -22.03 -12.29 41.45
C THR A 266 -22.73 -10.94 41.44
N GLY A 267 -21.95 -9.86 41.50
CA GLY A 267 -22.44 -8.49 41.34
C GLY A 267 -22.21 -7.96 39.93
N ILE A 268 -23.06 -7.03 39.47
CA ILE A 268 -22.92 -6.40 38.15
C ILE A 268 -23.05 -4.88 38.31
N ALA A 269 -22.13 -4.13 37.71
CA ALA A 269 -22.16 -2.67 37.66
C ALA A 269 -21.67 -2.18 36.30
N GLY A 270 -22.29 -1.15 35.75
CA GLY A 270 -21.96 -0.58 34.45
C GLY A 270 -21.40 0.84 34.54
N THR A 271 -20.72 1.28 33.50
CA THR A 271 -20.32 2.69 33.33
C THR A 271 -21.40 3.45 32.57
N ALA A 272 -21.42 4.78 32.74
CA ALA A 272 -22.04 5.65 31.73
C ALA A 272 -21.31 5.50 30.38
N PRO A 273 -21.98 5.74 29.24
CA PRO A 273 -21.32 5.79 27.95
C PRO A 273 -20.27 6.90 27.87
N THR A 274 -19.15 6.65 27.19
CA THR A 274 -18.19 7.69 26.81
C THR A 274 -18.81 8.70 25.85
N ALA A 275 -18.09 9.79 25.59
CA ALA A 275 -18.33 10.60 24.40
C ALA A 275 -18.30 9.73 23.11
N ALA A 276 -18.88 10.27 22.03
CA ALA A 276 -18.92 9.60 20.74
C ALA A 276 -17.51 9.24 20.25
N THR A 277 -17.35 8.00 19.78
CA THR A 277 -16.06 7.50 19.29
C THR A 277 -15.63 8.27 18.05
N ALA A 278 -14.48 8.93 18.13
CA ALA A 278 -13.91 9.67 17.01
C ALA A 278 -13.28 8.72 15.98
N PRO A 279 -13.20 9.13 14.69
CA PRO A 279 -12.40 8.43 13.70
C PRO A 279 -10.92 8.32 14.12
N GLY A 280 -10.30 7.21 13.75
CA GLY A 280 -8.85 7.01 13.88
C GLY A 280 -8.08 7.95 12.96
N THR A 281 -6.79 8.11 13.22
CA THR A 281 -5.88 8.91 12.38
C THR A 281 -4.75 8.03 11.86
N GLN A 282 -4.35 8.25 10.62
CA GLN A 282 -3.14 7.64 10.06
C GLN A 282 -1.95 8.58 10.25
N THR A 283 -0.78 8.01 10.50
CA THR A 283 0.49 8.75 10.51
C THR A 283 1.32 8.37 9.28
N VAL A 284 2.07 9.34 8.75
CA VAL A 284 2.99 9.11 7.63
C VAL A 284 4.29 8.56 8.19
N THR A 285 4.66 7.33 7.82
CA THR A 285 5.94 6.72 8.22
C THR A 285 7.02 6.90 7.16
N THR A 286 6.63 7.09 5.90
CA THR A 286 7.54 7.50 4.81
C THR A 286 6.77 8.40 3.86
N ALA A 287 7.29 9.61 3.62
CA ALA A 287 6.65 10.57 2.73
C ALA A 287 6.63 10.08 1.27
N PRO A 288 5.62 10.47 0.47
CA PRO A 288 5.63 10.19 -0.96
C PRO A 288 6.73 10.99 -1.66
N ALA A 289 7.31 10.42 -2.73
CA ALA A 289 8.42 11.02 -3.46
C ALA A 289 8.35 10.72 -4.96
N ILE A 290 8.69 11.73 -5.77
CA ILE A 290 8.81 11.61 -7.23
C ILE A 290 10.25 11.22 -7.59
N GLN A 291 10.39 10.29 -8.54
CA GLN A 291 11.65 9.88 -9.14
C GLN A 291 11.61 10.12 -10.66
N GLY A 292 12.78 10.34 -11.25
CA GLY A 292 12.95 10.60 -12.68
C GLY A 292 13.31 12.05 -13.00
N THR A 293 13.52 12.32 -14.28
CA THR A 293 13.94 13.63 -14.78
C THR A 293 12.72 14.41 -15.29
N ALA A 294 12.51 15.62 -14.78
CA ALA A 294 11.46 16.53 -15.26
C ALA A 294 11.83 17.11 -16.63
N GLN A 295 11.56 16.36 -17.70
CA GLN A 295 11.85 16.72 -19.08
C GLN A 295 10.75 16.18 -20.01
N VAL A 296 10.38 16.94 -21.05
CA VAL A 296 9.37 16.51 -22.03
C VAL A 296 9.75 15.14 -22.62
N ASP A 297 8.73 14.31 -22.84
CA ASP A 297 8.80 12.92 -23.30
C ASP A 297 9.43 11.91 -22.32
N GLN A 298 9.85 12.34 -21.12
CA GLN A 298 10.23 11.44 -20.03
C GLN A 298 9.02 11.02 -19.18
N THR A 299 9.21 9.97 -18.38
CA THR A 299 8.21 9.49 -17.42
C THR A 299 8.73 9.68 -16.00
N LEU A 300 7.90 10.28 -15.15
CA LEU A 300 8.11 10.35 -13.71
C LEU A 300 7.43 9.15 -13.03
N SER A 301 8.04 8.67 -11.95
CA SER A 301 7.51 7.60 -11.10
C SER A 301 7.26 8.12 -9.69
N LEU A 302 6.15 7.71 -9.08
CA LEU A 302 5.76 8.10 -7.73
C LEU A 302 5.91 6.92 -6.77
N SER A 303 6.70 7.10 -5.72
CA SER A 303 6.56 6.32 -4.49
C SER A 303 5.44 6.95 -3.66
N VAL A 304 4.37 6.19 -3.38
CA VAL A 304 3.19 6.70 -2.64
C VAL A 304 3.42 6.88 -1.13
N GLY A 305 4.60 6.49 -0.63
CA GLY A 305 4.94 6.52 0.79
C GLY A 305 4.39 5.33 1.58
N SER A 306 4.56 5.37 2.90
CA SER A 306 4.05 4.37 3.84
C SER A 306 3.36 5.05 5.02
N TYR A 307 2.37 4.36 5.61
CA TYR A 307 1.48 4.93 6.62
C TYR A 307 1.14 3.88 7.69
N ASN A 308 0.89 4.35 8.92
CA ASN A 308 0.47 3.53 10.05
C ASN A 308 -0.84 4.06 10.67
N PRO A 309 -1.90 3.23 10.81
CA PRO A 309 -2.03 1.89 10.24
C PRO A 309 -2.02 1.91 8.71
N ARG A 310 -1.75 0.74 8.11
CA ARG A 310 -1.73 0.59 6.65
C ARG A 310 -3.11 0.93 6.07
N PRO A 311 -3.19 1.78 5.04
CA PRO A 311 -4.47 2.12 4.44
C PRO A 311 -5.04 0.96 3.64
N THR A 312 -6.37 0.86 3.57
CA THR A 312 -7.05 -0.12 2.73
C THR A 312 -7.11 0.33 1.26
N SER A 313 -7.06 1.64 1.01
CA SER A 313 -7.01 2.20 -0.34
C SER A 313 -6.14 3.45 -0.42
N THR A 314 -5.50 3.63 -1.59
CA THR A 314 -4.67 4.78 -1.92
C THR A 314 -5.06 5.30 -3.29
N ALA A 315 -5.30 6.60 -3.41
CA ALA A 315 -5.55 7.29 -4.67
C ALA A 315 -4.42 8.30 -4.94
N VAL A 316 -4.03 8.43 -6.21
CA VAL A 316 -3.00 9.35 -6.67
C VAL A 316 -3.63 10.39 -7.59
N GLN A 317 -3.15 11.62 -7.51
CA GLN A 317 -3.48 12.69 -8.45
C GLN A 317 -2.22 13.52 -8.72
N TRP A 318 -1.74 13.52 -9.97
CA TRP A 318 -0.64 14.40 -10.37
C TRP A 318 -1.12 15.85 -10.53
N LEU A 319 -0.20 16.77 -10.28
CA LEU A 319 -0.42 18.21 -10.30
C LEU A 319 0.63 18.89 -11.19
N ALA A 320 0.22 19.92 -11.93
CA ALA A 320 1.09 20.85 -12.64
C ALA A 320 0.89 22.26 -12.04
N ASP A 321 1.97 22.86 -11.52
CA ASP A 321 1.92 24.14 -10.78
C ASP A 321 0.83 24.17 -9.68
N GLY A 322 0.61 23.03 -9.02
CA GLY A 322 -0.42 22.87 -7.98
C GLY A 322 -1.83 22.57 -8.47
N VAL A 323 -2.07 22.59 -9.79
CA VAL A 323 -3.38 22.30 -10.41
C VAL A 323 -3.47 20.82 -10.83
N PRO A 324 -4.55 20.09 -10.54
CA PRO A 324 -4.76 18.72 -11.00
C PRO A 324 -4.63 18.54 -12.51
N ILE A 325 -3.84 17.56 -12.92
CA ILE A 325 -3.76 17.09 -14.31
C ILE A 325 -4.89 16.08 -14.54
N PRO A 326 -5.90 16.36 -15.37
CA PRO A 326 -7.05 15.47 -15.56
C PRO A 326 -6.63 14.04 -15.95
N GLY A 327 -7.21 13.04 -15.30
CA GLY A 327 -6.95 11.61 -15.57
C GLY A 327 -5.59 11.08 -15.12
N ALA A 328 -4.69 11.93 -14.61
CA ALA A 328 -3.38 11.52 -14.15
C ALA A 328 -3.43 10.91 -12.73
N THR A 329 -3.90 9.67 -12.64
CA THR A 329 -4.11 8.94 -11.37
C THR A 329 -3.23 7.70 -11.22
N ALA A 330 -2.42 7.36 -12.22
CA ALA A 330 -1.44 6.29 -12.13
C ALA A 330 -0.22 6.69 -11.26
N VAL A 331 0.54 5.70 -10.78
CA VAL A 331 1.82 5.94 -10.09
C VAL A 331 2.94 6.41 -11.03
N THR A 332 2.67 6.52 -12.32
CA THR A 332 3.57 7.09 -13.31
C THR A 332 2.89 8.22 -14.06
N LEU A 333 3.68 9.19 -14.53
CA LEU A 333 3.22 10.30 -15.36
C LEU A 333 4.20 10.52 -16.50
N ARG A 334 3.72 10.39 -17.74
CA ARG A 334 4.48 10.81 -18.93
C ARG A 334 4.34 12.33 -19.10
N LEU A 335 5.47 13.00 -19.24
CA LEU A 335 5.54 14.45 -19.39
C LEU A 335 5.33 14.85 -20.85
N THR A 336 4.12 15.31 -21.18
CA THR A 336 3.80 15.82 -22.51
C THR A 336 4.28 17.26 -22.72
N GLN A 337 4.17 17.75 -23.94
CA GLN A 337 4.59 19.08 -24.36
C GLN A 337 3.83 20.18 -23.59
N ASP A 338 2.56 19.96 -23.26
CA ASP A 338 1.70 20.92 -22.54
C ASP A 338 2.15 21.15 -21.09
N LEU A 339 2.96 20.23 -20.56
CA LEU A 339 3.57 20.34 -19.23
C LEU A 339 4.91 21.06 -19.25
N GLY A 340 5.37 21.56 -20.40
CA GLY A 340 6.61 22.32 -20.51
C GLY A 340 6.65 23.52 -19.57
N ASN A 341 7.78 23.73 -18.89
CA ASN A 341 8.01 24.75 -17.86
C ASN A 341 7.13 24.63 -16.59
N LYS A 342 6.25 23.63 -16.49
CA LYS A 342 5.46 23.36 -15.28
C LYS A 342 6.27 22.64 -14.23
N ARG A 343 5.99 22.88 -12.96
CA ARG A 343 6.50 22.08 -11.84
C ARG A 343 5.51 20.97 -11.52
N ILE A 344 6.00 19.74 -11.40
CA ILE A 344 5.15 18.58 -11.20
C ILE A 344 5.18 18.17 -9.74
N ALA A 345 4.01 17.94 -9.15
CA ALA A 345 3.87 17.33 -7.83
C ALA A 345 2.82 16.22 -7.91
N ALA A 346 2.73 15.39 -6.87
CA ALA A 346 1.64 14.43 -6.75
C ALA A 346 0.98 14.54 -5.38
N ARG A 347 -0.35 14.42 -5.35
CA ARG A 347 -1.14 14.20 -4.13
C ARG A 347 -1.45 12.72 -3.98
N VAL A 348 -1.28 12.22 -2.77
CA VAL A 348 -1.64 10.86 -2.37
C VAL A 348 -2.73 10.98 -1.32
N THR A 349 -3.88 10.35 -1.58
CA THR A 349 -5.02 10.32 -0.66
C THR A 349 -5.19 8.89 -0.15
N THR A 350 -5.12 8.69 1.15
CA THR A 350 -5.30 7.38 1.78
C THR A 350 -6.62 7.32 2.54
N ALA A 351 -7.28 6.17 2.48
CA ALA A 351 -8.53 5.94 3.18
C ALA A 351 -8.58 4.53 3.79
N SER A 352 -9.17 4.47 4.98
CA SER A 352 -9.55 3.24 5.68
C SER A 352 -10.88 3.45 6.39
N PRO A 353 -11.79 2.45 6.44
CA PRO A 353 -13.02 2.55 7.20
C PRO A 353 -12.75 2.97 8.65
N GLY A 354 -13.49 3.96 9.15
CA GLY A 354 -13.35 4.45 10.52
C GLY A 354 -12.11 5.30 10.81
N TYR A 355 -11.31 5.64 9.78
CA TYR A 355 -10.20 6.58 9.88
C TYR A 355 -10.49 7.84 9.07
N THR A 356 -10.02 8.99 9.55
CA THR A 356 -10.02 10.23 8.77
C THR A 356 -9.16 10.07 7.52
N THR A 357 -9.68 10.47 6.36
CA THR A 357 -8.92 10.51 5.10
C THR A 357 -7.68 11.39 5.26
N LEU A 358 -6.53 10.87 4.88
CA LEU A 358 -5.26 11.59 4.94
C LEU A 358 -4.82 11.95 3.52
N VAL A 359 -4.48 13.21 3.30
CA VAL A 359 -3.94 13.71 2.03
C VAL A 359 -2.51 14.17 2.26
N THR A 360 -1.57 13.57 1.55
CA THR A 360 -0.17 13.98 1.51
C THR A 360 0.21 14.45 0.11
N ALA A 361 1.29 15.21 0.00
CA ALA A 361 1.81 15.65 -1.29
C ALA A 361 3.32 15.49 -1.33
N THR A 362 3.86 15.28 -2.52
CA THR A 362 5.31 15.32 -2.76
C THR A 362 5.79 16.76 -2.81
N ALA A 363 7.09 16.96 -2.57
CA ALA A 363 7.74 18.19 -3.04
C ALA A 363 7.58 18.31 -4.57
N PRO A 364 7.37 19.52 -5.13
CA PRO A 364 7.36 19.71 -6.58
C PRO A 364 8.74 19.45 -7.18
N THR A 365 8.78 18.94 -8.41
CA THR A 365 10.00 18.87 -9.21
C THR A 365 10.53 20.27 -9.56
N GLY A 366 11.72 20.31 -10.17
CA GLY A 366 12.09 21.44 -11.02
C GLY A 366 11.12 21.61 -12.21
N PRO A 367 11.14 22.75 -12.91
CA PRO A 367 10.34 22.94 -14.12
C PRO A 367 10.66 21.89 -15.17
N VAL A 368 9.65 21.34 -15.83
CA VAL A 368 9.81 20.39 -16.93
C VAL A 368 10.60 21.05 -18.06
N GLN A 369 11.79 20.53 -18.32
CA GLN A 369 12.71 21.07 -19.31
C GLN A 369 12.36 20.63 -20.72
N ALA A 370 12.58 21.52 -21.68
CA ALA A 370 12.58 21.18 -23.10
C ALA A 370 13.89 20.46 -23.48
N PRO A 371 13.85 19.21 -23.99
CA PRO A 371 15.01 18.54 -24.59
C PRO A 371 15.46 19.21 -25.89
N ASP A 372 16.71 18.89 -26.30
CA ASP A 372 17.27 19.31 -27.58
C ASP A 372 16.90 18.34 -28.71
N ILE A 373 16.70 18.89 -29.91
CA ILE A 373 16.64 18.09 -31.13
C ILE A 373 18.04 17.60 -31.48
N ARG A 374 18.23 16.29 -31.56
CA ARG A 374 19.50 15.65 -31.92
C ARG A 374 19.50 15.28 -33.40
N VAL A 375 20.64 15.46 -34.06
CA VAL A 375 20.89 14.94 -35.41
C VAL A 375 21.69 13.67 -35.22
N ALA A 376 21.02 12.52 -35.25
CA ALA A 376 21.63 11.21 -35.01
C ALA A 376 22.57 10.80 -36.16
N THR A 377 22.22 11.16 -37.39
CA THR A 377 23.08 10.96 -38.55
C THR A 377 23.08 12.25 -39.37
N PRO A 378 24.21 12.95 -39.52
CA PRO A 378 24.28 14.17 -40.32
C PRO A 378 23.88 13.93 -41.77
N GLY A 379 23.05 14.82 -42.31
CA GLY A 379 22.74 14.85 -43.73
C GLY A 379 23.66 15.80 -44.51
N GLY A 380 23.15 16.35 -45.61
CA GLY A 380 23.89 17.27 -46.47
C GLY A 380 23.04 17.77 -47.64
N ILE A 381 23.69 18.41 -48.61
CA ILE A 381 23.05 18.76 -49.88
C ILE A 381 23.31 17.63 -50.89
N ARG A 382 22.23 17.07 -51.44
CA ARG A 382 22.28 16.11 -52.56
C ARG A 382 22.05 16.82 -53.89
N GLY A 383 22.59 16.28 -54.98
CA GLY A 383 22.50 16.87 -56.32
C GLY A 383 23.83 17.49 -56.79
N ARG A 384 23.92 17.82 -58.08
CA ARG A 384 25.12 18.42 -58.67
C ARG A 384 25.05 19.94 -58.55
N LEU A 385 26.14 20.57 -58.12
CA LEU A 385 26.31 22.04 -58.11
C LEU A 385 26.55 22.57 -59.54
N LEU A 386 25.54 22.43 -60.39
CA LEU A 386 25.57 22.76 -61.81
C LEU A 386 24.31 23.53 -62.17
N VAL A 387 24.44 24.61 -62.93
CA VAL A 387 23.27 25.39 -63.37
C VAL A 387 22.25 24.51 -64.11
N GLY A 388 20.97 24.65 -63.74
CA GLY A 388 19.87 23.86 -64.27
C GLY A 388 19.55 22.59 -63.47
N GLU A 389 20.47 22.12 -62.61
CA GLU A 389 20.22 21.00 -61.71
C GLU A 389 19.45 21.43 -60.45
N THR A 390 18.84 20.46 -59.78
CA THR A 390 18.15 20.68 -58.50
C THR A 390 18.96 20.11 -57.35
N LEU A 391 19.24 20.95 -56.36
CA LEU A 391 19.81 20.55 -55.08
C LEU A 391 18.69 20.16 -54.13
N THR A 392 18.89 19.13 -53.30
CA THR A 392 17.95 18.71 -52.26
C THR A 392 18.64 18.78 -50.90
N ALA A 393 18.06 19.54 -49.97
CA ALA A 393 18.51 19.60 -48.59
C ALA A 393 18.04 18.36 -47.83
N ASP A 394 18.98 17.66 -47.21
CA ASP A 394 18.72 16.53 -46.32
C ASP A 394 19.25 16.87 -44.92
N PRO A 395 18.38 17.11 -43.92
CA PRO A 395 18.83 17.38 -42.56
C PRO A 395 19.45 16.16 -41.87
N GLY A 396 19.30 14.97 -42.44
CA GLY A 396 19.76 13.71 -41.87
C GLY A 396 18.70 13.03 -41.00
N VAL A 397 19.13 12.08 -40.18
CA VAL A 397 18.26 11.36 -39.25
C VAL A 397 18.09 12.17 -37.98
N LEU A 398 16.87 12.58 -37.68
CA LEU A 398 16.54 13.42 -36.52
C LEU A 398 16.04 12.57 -35.35
N GLN A 399 16.34 13.02 -34.14
CA GLN A 399 15.77 12.50 -32.90
C GLN A 399 15.20 13.67 -32.08
N PRO A 400 13.90 13.66 -31.79
CA PRO A 400 12.89 12.70 -32.25
C PRO A 400 12.60 12.80 -33.77
N ALA A 401 12.10 11.71 -34.36
CA ALA A 401 12.00 11.54 -35.81
C ALA A 401 10.91 12.41 -36.48
N ASP A 402 9.95 12.88 -35.70
CA ASP A 402 8.84 13.76 -36.11
C ASP A 402 9.21 15.25 -36.08
N ALA A 403 10.47 15.59 -35.78
CA ALA A 403 10.96 16.96 -35.84
C ALA A 403 10.85 17.54 -37.26
N GLN A 404 10.38 18.78 -37.35
CA GLN A 404 10.13 19.48 -38.60
C GLN A 404 11.34 20.33 -38.99
N ALA A 405 11.58 20.46 -40.30
CA ALA A 405 12.67 21.24 -40.85
C ALA A 405 12.14 22.35 -41.78
N THR A 406 12.62 23.57 -41.59
CA THR A 406 12.43 24.68 -42.53
C THR A 406 13.77 25.09 -43.13
N TYR A 407 13.76 25.60 -44.36
CA TYR A 407 14.96 25.80 -45.16
C TYR A 407 15.10 27.26 -45.56
N VAL A 408 16.34 27.75 -45.59
CA VAL A 408 16.72 29.01 -46.22
C VAL A 408 17.99 28.76 -47.02
N TRP A 409 17.88 28.74 -48.34
CA TRP A 409 19.05 28.61 -49.21
C TRP A 409 19.85 29.90 -49.22
N MET A 410 21.17 29.76 -49.27
CA MET A 410 22.12 30.84 -49.12
C MET A 410 23.11 30.83 -50.30
N ARG A 411 23.49 32.02 -50.76
CA ARG A 411 24.56 32.24 -51.74
C ARG A 411 25.67 33.02 -51.06
N ASP A 412 26.86 32.44 -50.98
CA ASP A 412 28.03 33.01 -50.30
C ASP A 412 27.69 33.47 -48.87
N GLY A 413 26.94 32.66 -48.13
CA GLY A 413 26.52 32.98 -46.76
C GLY A 413 25.37 34.00 -46.65
N THR A 414 24.81 34.49 -47.75
CA THR A 414 23.67 35.43 -47.75
C THR A 414 22.37 34.75 -48.17
N PRO A 415 21.22 34.95 -47.49
CA PRO A 415 19.94 34.35 -47.87
C PRO A 415 19.53 34.68 -49.30
N ILE A 416 19.04 33.68 -50.03
CA ILE A 416 18.47 33.84 -51.37
C ILE A 416 16.96 34.09 -51.18
N PRO A 417 16.44 35.27 -51.54
CA PRO A 417 15.02 35.58 -51.35
C PRO A 417 14.09 34.55 -52.00
N GLY A 418 13.08 34.11 -51.25
CA GLY A 418 12.07 33.13 -51.70
C GLY A 418 12.55 31.68 -51.80
N ALA A 419 13.83 31.38 -51.55
CA ALA A 419 14.36 30.03 -51.62
C ALA A 419 14.22 29.31 -50.26
N THR A 420 13.00 28.91 -49.93
CA THR A 420 12.66 28.27 -48.65
C THR A 420 12.19 26.82 -48.76
N ALA A 421 12.09 26.29 -49.99
CA ALA A 421 11.75 24.90 -50.22
C ALA A 421 12.91 23.96 -49.85
N LYS A 422 12.59 22.69 -49.59
CA LYS A 422 13.57 21.61 -49.39
C LYS A 422 14.53 21.46 -50.58
N THR A 423 14.08 21.85 -51.77
CA THR A 423 14.86 21.80 -53.01
C THR A 423 15.17 23.19 -53.54
N TYR A 424 16.30 23.33 -54.23
CA TYR A 424 16.70 24.57 -54.90
C TYR A 424 17.24 24.30 -56.31
N ALA A 425 16.61 24.92 -57.30
CA ALA A 425 17.10 24.90 -58.67
C ALA A 425 18.27 25.88 -58.83
N VAL A 426 19.43 25.37 -59.26
CA VAL A 426 20.65 26.16 -59.41
C VAL A 426 20.49 27.11 -60.60
N LYS A 427 20.64 28.41 -60.33
CA LYS A 427 20.41 29.48 -61.30
C LYS A 427 21.73 29.94 -61.94
N PRO A 428 21.71 30.55 -63.13
CA PRO A 428 22.90 31.11 -63.77
C PRO A 428 23.69 32.10 -62.88
N ARG A 429 22.98 32.86 -62.02
CA ARG A 429 23.60 33.79 -61.06
C ARG A 429 24.43 33.11 -59.96
N ASP A 430 24.31 31.80 -59.81
CA ASP A 430 25.04 31.02 -58.79
C ASP A 430 26.44 30.62 -59.27
N ILE A 431 26.77 30.75 -60.56
CA ILE A 431 28.06 30.33 -61.12
C ILE A 431 29.23 31.00 -60.40
N GLY A 432 30.16 30.17 -59.91
CA GLY A 432 31.34 30.60 -59.14
C GLY A 432 31.01 31.04 -57.71
N ARG A 433 29.78 30.83 -57.25
CA ARG A 433 29.34 31.11 -55.88
C ARG A 433 29.17 29.81 -55.10
N GLN A 434 29.26 29.93 -53.78
CA GLN A 434 28.97 28.86 -52.84
C GLN A 434 27.47 28.83 -52.53
N ILE A 435 26.84 27.67 -52.67
CA ILE A 435 25.45 27.44 -52.25
C ILE A 435 25.41 26.60 -50.97
N SER A 436 24.87 27.17 -49.90
CA SER A 436 24.54 26.46 -48.65
C SER A 436 23.04 26.51 -48.37
N VAL A 437 22.60 25.75 -47.37
CA VAL A 437 21.24 25.86 -46.84
C VAL A 437 21.29 25.91 -45.32
N ARG A 438 20.67 26.93 -44.73
CA ARG A 438 20.40 26.97 -43.29
C ARG A 438 19.09 26.21 -43.05
N VAL A 439 19.14 25.21 -42.17
CA VAL A 439 17.99 24.40 -41.79
C VAL A 439 17.63 24.72 -40.34
N GLN A 440 16.40 25.16 -40.10
CA GLN A 440 15.88 25.35 -38.74
C GLN A 440 15.00 24.15 -38.37
N LEU A 441 15.45 23.38 -37.39
CA LEU A 441 14.73 22.25 -36.82
C LEU A 441 13.83 22.71 -35.67
N SER A 442 12.59 22.22 -35.65
CA SER A 442 11.61 22.55 -34.62
C SER A 442 10.71 21.38 -34.30
N ARG A 443 10.27 21.30 -33.05
CA ARG A 443 9.24 20.38 -32.57
C ARG A 443 8.61 20.97 -31.31
N SER A 444 7.30 20.80 -31.14
CA SER A 444 6.61 21.26 -29.94
C SER A 444 7.25 20.67 -28.67
N GLY A 445 7.47 21.50 -27.65
CA GLY A 445 8.13 21.11 -26.40
C GLY A 445 9.64 20.88 -26.48
N TYR A 446 10.29 21.12 -27.62
CA TYR A 446 11.74 20.94 -27.81
C TYR A 446 12.44 22.27 -28.11
N ARG A 447 13.73 22.36 -27.75
CA ARG A 447 14.58 23.50 -28.13
C ARG A 447 14.91 23.40 -29.62
N SER A 448 14.63 24.48 -30.36
CA SER A 448 14.92 24.55 -31.79
C SER A 448 16.42 24.50 -32.07
N LYS A 449 16.83 23.87 -33.17
CA LYS A 449 18.24 23.75 -33.56
C LYS A 449 18.45 24.24 -34.98
N ALA A 450 19.43 25.12 -35.19
CA ALA A 450 19.86 25.55 -36.51
C ALA A 450 21.02 24.68 -37.00
N LEU A 451 20.97 24.29 -38.28
CA LEU A 451 22.06 23.63 -39.00
C LEU A 451 22.41 24.45 -40.23
N VAL A 452 23.65 24.35 -40.70
CA VAL A 452 24.03 24.82 -42.03
C VAL A 452 24.59 23.64 -42.81
N LEU A 453 23.96 23.30 -43.93
CA LEU A 453 24.40 22.24 -44.82
C LEU A 453 25.12 22.88 -46.02
N GLY A 454 26.39 22.53 -46.21
CA GLY A 454 27.22 22.93 -47.36
C GLY A 454 27.64 24.41 -47.42
N PRO A 455 28.39 24.80 -48.49
CA PRO A 455 29.16 23.90 -49.34
C PRO A 455 30.66 23.99 -49.04
N GLY A 456 31.37 22.91 -49.35
CA GLY A 456 32.81 23.00 -49.59
C GLY A 456 33.18 23.39 -51.03
N ARG A 457 32.22 23.65 -51.95
CA ARG A 457 32.47 23.79 -53.40
C ARG A 457 31.61 24.86 -54.10
N GLU A 458 32.18 25.49 -55.13
CA GLU A 458 31.51 26.47 -56.00
C GLU A 458 30.64 25.82 -57.09
N VAL A 459 29.59 26.51 -57.51
CA VAL A 459 28.72 26.11 -58.63
C VAL A 459 29.43 26.27 -59.97
N LYS A 460 29.33 25.25 -60.81
CA LYS A 460 29.83 25.27 -62.19
C LYS A 460 28.72 25.53 -63.21
N ALA A 461 29.10 26.04 -64.37
CA ALA A 461 28.26 26.17 -65.54
C ALA A 461 28.36 24.91 -66.42
N PRO A 462 27.24 24.38 -66.94
CA PRO A 462 27.28 23.39 -67.99
C PRO A 462 27.81 24.04 -69.27
N VAL A 463 28.39 23.23 -70.15
CA VAL A 463 29.06 23.70 -71.35
C VAL A 463 28.48 22.99 -72.57
N ASP A 464 27.98 23.75 -73.54
CA ASP A 464 27.67 23.26 -74.88
C ASP A 464 28.90 23.39 -75.77
N MET A 465 29.55 22.26 -76.05
CA MET A 465 30.66 22.20 -77.01
C MET A 465 30.19 21.67 -78.36
N ARG A 466 30.31 22.51 -79.38
CA ARG A 466 30.04 22.19 -80.79
C ARG A 466 31.33 22.14 -81.59
N LEU A 467 31.41 21.15 -82.48
CA LEU A 467 32.52 20.98 -83.41
C LEU A 467 32.01 21.19 -84.82
N LYS A 468 32.67 22.07 -85.58
CA LYS A 468 32.33 22.34 -86.98
C LYS A 468 33.57 22.18 -87.86
N VAL A 469 33.46 21.42 -88.94
CA VAL A 469 34.51 21.41 -89.97
C VAL A 469 34.43 22.73 -90.73
N ALA A 470 35.46 23.56 -90.63
CA ALA A 470 35.51 24.87 -91.26
C ALA A 470 36.00 24.79 -92.72
N ALA A 471 36.97 23.92 -92.99
CA ALA A 471 37.50 23.65 -94.33
C ALA A 471 38.17 22.26 -94.37
N ARG A 472 38.38 21.72 -95.57
CA ARG A 472 39.06 20.44 -95.82
C ARG A 472 39.94 20.56 -97.04
N ALA A 473 41.13 19.98 -96.99
CA ALA A 473 42.03 19.83 -98.13
C ALA A 473 42.63 18.41 -98.14
N ALA A 474 43.45 18.08 -99.13
CA ALA A 474 44.09 16.78 -99.21
C ALA A 474 44.91 16.51 -97.94
N ARG A 475 44.59 15.42 -97.23
CA ARG A 475 45.24 15.04 -95.96
C ARG A 475 45.18 16.12 -94.85
N GLN A 476 44.29 17.10 -94.96
CA GLN A 476 44.19 18.24 -94.03
C GLN A 476 42.74 18.58 -93.68
N ALA A 477 42.51 19.08 -92.46
CA ALA A 477 41.20 19.59 -92.04
C ALA A 477 41.35 20.75 -91.04
N TRP A 478 40.50 21.78 -91.20
CA TRP A 478 40.34 22.85 -90.22
C TRP A 478 39.05 22.64 -89.46
N VAL A 479 39.15 22.60 -88.13
CA VAL A 479 38.01 22.36 -87.25
C VAL A 479 37.87 23.53 -86.29
N LYS A 480 36.67 24.11 -86.26
CA LYS A 480 36.27 25.13 -85.31
C LYS A 480 35.62 24.44 -84.11
N VAL A 481 36.16 24.69 -82.93
CA VAL A 481 35.58 24.31 -81.65
C VAL A 481 34.85 25.52 -81.09
N ILE A 482 33.57 25.38 -80.79
CA ILE A 482 32.74 26.44 -80.20
C ILE A 482 32.26 25.93 -78.85
N VAL A 483 32.53 26.68 -77.80
CA VAL A 483 32.21 26.35 -76.42
C VAL A 483 31.35 27.48 -75.87
N LYS A 484 30.13 27.16 -75.45
CA LYS A 484 29.16 28.12 -74.91
C LYS A 484 28.70 27.70 -73.51
N THR A 485 28.40 28.66 -72.65
CA THR A 485 27.71 28.45 -71.37
C THR A 485 26.33 29.13 -71.40
N PRO A 486 25.35 28.67 -70.61
CA PRO A 486 23.99 29.24 -70.59
C PRO A 486 23.92 30.71 -70.18
N ASP A 487 24.90 31.21 -69.43
CA ASP A 487 24.98 32.60 -68.96
C ASP A 487 25.63 33.55 -69.97
N SER A 488 25.85 33.10 -71.22
CA SER A 488 26.50 33.84 -72.30
C SER A 488 27.92 34.33 -71.96
N ARG A 489 28.53 33.87 -70.87
CA ARG A 489 29.94 34.15 -70.56
C ARG A 489 30.82 33.39 -71.55
N GLN A 490 31.94 33.98 -71.94
CA GLN A 490 32.83 33.43 -72.96
C GLN A 490 33.83 32.46 -72.31
N PRO A 491 33.69 31.13 -72.49
CA PRO A 491 34.53 30.17 -71.80
C PRO A 491 35.98 30.30 -72.27
N ALA A 492 36.90 30.42 -71.31
CA ALA A 492 38.33 30.47 -71.56
C ALA A 492 38.97 29.09 -71.33
N GLY A 493 40.26 28.95 -71.66
CA GLY A 493 41.03 27.73 -71.40
C GLY A 493 41.39 26.96 -72.66
N SER A 494 41.67 25.67 -72.50
CA SER A 494 42.18 24.79 -73.57
C SER A 494 41.22 23.65 -73.89
N VAL A 495 41.11 23.31 -75.17
CA VAL A 495 40.45 22.11 -75.66
C VAL A 495 41.50 21.18 -76.24
N TRP A 496 41.53 19.94 -75.79
CA TRP A 496 42.34 18.89 -76.41
C TRP A 496 41.58 18.25 -77.55
N VAL A 497 42.09 18.38 -78.78
CA VAL A 497 41.54 17.73 -79.97
C VAL A 497 42.42 16.54 -80.33
N LYS A 498 41.85 15.32 -80.30
CA LYS A 498 42.51 14.07 -80.65
C LYS A 498 41.95 13.51 -81.95
N MET A 499 42.82 13.18 -82.90
CA MET A 499 42.45 12.55 -84.17
C MET A 499 43.60 11.65 -84.64
N GLN A 500 43.30 10.40 -85.02
CA GLN A 500 44.33 9.42 -85.46
C GLN A 500 45.50 9.26 -84.45
N GLY A 501 45.20 9.18 -83.16
CA GLY A 501 46.20 9.04 -82.09
C GLY A 501 46.89 10.35 -81.69
N ARG A 502 46.99 11.34 -82.58
CA ARG A 502 47.64 12.65 -82.32
C ARG A 502 46.74 13.56 -81.50
N LYS A 503 47.33 14.30 -80.55
CA LYS A 503 46.65 15.29 -79.69
C LYS A 503 47.12 16.71 -80.04
N HIS A 504 46.17 17.63 -80.17
CA HIS A 504 46.42 19.05 -80.38
C HIS A 504 45.76 19.84 -79.25
N ARG A 505 46.49 20.79 -78.66
CA ARG A 505 45.95 21.73 -77.67
C ARG A 505 45.44 22.97 -78.39
N VAL A 506 44.19 23.33 -78.17
CA VAL A 506 43.51 24.47 -78.81
C VAL A 506 43.15 25.48 -77.72
N ARG A 507 43.66 26.70 -77.80
CA ARG A 507 43.26 27.78 -76.89
C ARG A 507 41.92 28.37 -77.36
N LEU A 508 41.00 28.56 -76.43
CA LEU A 508 39.74 29.26 -76.69
C LEU A 508 39.96 30.77 -76.56
N VAL A 509 39.47 31.52 -77.54
CA VAL A 509 39.35 32.98 -77.50
C VAL A 509 37.87 33.30 -77.70
N ARG A 510 37.25 33.97 -76.73
CA ARG A 510 35.82 34.28 -76.72
C ARG A 510 34.92 33.04 -76.93
N GLY A 511 35.28 31.90 -76.32
CA GLY A 511 34.56 30.63 -76.48
C GLY A 511 34.81 29.90 -77.82
N VAL A 512 35.76 30.36 -78.65
CA VAL A 512 36.05 29.74 -79.95
C VAL A 512 37.52 29.34 -80.06
N GLY A 513 37.77 28.11 -80.48
CA GLY A 513 39.09 27.60 -80.84
C GLY A 513 39.11 27.15 -82.31
N LYS A 514 40.25 27.29 -82.98
CA LYS A 514 40.47 26.75 -84.34
C LYS A 514 41.66 25.81 -84.28
N VAL A 515 41.55 24.66 -84.93
CA VAL A 515 42.65 23.71 -85.08
C VAL A 515 42.84 23.35 -86.53
N HIS A 516 44.08 23.37 -86.97
CA HIS A 516 44.51 22.86 -88.26
C HIS A 516 45.16 21.51 -88.05
N LEU A 517 44.63 20.48 -88.70
CA LEU A 517 45.07 19.10 -88.59
C LEU A 517 45.68 18.66 -89.92
N THR A 518 46.93 18.22 -89.90
CA THR A 518 47.70 17.83 -91.09
C THR A 518 48.14 16.36 -91.03
N GLY A 519 48.54 15.80 -92.18
CA GLY A 519 49.03 14.43 -92.27
C GLY A 519 47.95 13.36 -92.04
N LEU A 520 46.69 13.71 -92.27
CA LEU A 520 45.55 12.84 -92.02
C LEU A 520 45.43 11.75 -93.09
N ARG A 521 45.22 10.50 -92.66
CA ARG A 521 44.85 9.41 -93.58
C ARG A 521 43.46 9.66 -94.21
N PRO A 522 43.28 9.46 -95.53
CA PRO A 522 41.99 9.64 -96.22
C PRO A 522 40.84 8.82 -95.64
N GLY A 523 39.59 9.21 -95.93
CA GLY A 523 38.37 8.54 -95.45
C GLY A 523 37.73 9.21 -94.23
N PHE A 524 36.69 8.60 -93.65
CA PHE A 524 36.06 9.10 -92.42
C PHE A 524 36.92 8.81 -91.20
N ARG A 525 37.21 9.85 -90.43
CA ARG A 525 38.11 9.78 -89.28
C ARG A 525 37.44 10.42 -88.08
N GLY A 526 37.47 9.72 -86.95
CA GLY A 526 36.93 10.22 -85.69
C GLY A 526 37.82 11.29 -85.09
N LEU A 527 37.23 12.44 -84.81
CA LEU A 527 37.82 13.52 -84.03
C LEU A 527 37.14 13.57 -82.67
N VAL A 528 37.92 13.66 -81.61
CA VAL A 528 37.43 13.80 -80.23
C VAL A 528 37.99 15.09 -79.66
N ALA A 529 37.12 16.03 -79.30
CA ALA A 529 37.49 17.22 -78.55
C ALA A 529 37.15 17.03 -77.06
N LEU A 530 38.04 17.48 -76.19
CA LEU A 530 37.87 17.50 -74.75
C LEU A 530 38.16 18.90 -74.23
N TYR A 531 37.12 19.63 -73.85
CA TYR A 531 37.26 20.83 -73.04
C TYR A 531 37.51 20.42 -71.60
N VAL A 532 38.63 20.85 -71.01
CA VAL A 532 39.02 20.43 -69.65
C VAL A 532 38.21 21.12 -68.55
N GLY A 533 37.46 22.18 -68.89
CA GLY A 533 36.79 23.03 -67.91
C GLY A 533 37.76 23.96 -67.19
N ASP A 534 37.22 24.74 -66.26
CA ASP A 534 37.97 25.59 -65.32
C ASP A 534 37.29 25.59 -63.94
N ALA A 535 37.61 26.56 -63.08
CA ALA A 535 36.98 26.72 -61.78
C ALA A 535 35.44 26.87 -61.89
N ARG A 536 34.95 27.44 -62.99
CA ARG A 536 33.54 27.84 -63.19
C ARG A 536 32.80 27.03 -64.25
N THR A 537 33.47 26.19 -65.01
CA THR A 537 32.87 25.41 -66.11
C THR A 537 33.17 23.92 -65.98
N MET A 538 32.24 23.09 -66.44
CA MET A 538 32.42 21.64 -66.45
C MET A 538 33.32 21.17 -67.60
N ARG A 539 34.04 20.07 -67.35
CA ARG A 539 34.72 19.31 -68.39
C ARG A 539 33.69 18.69 -69.33
N VAL A 540 33.89 18.83 -70.64
CA VAL A 540 32.99 18.26 -71.67
C VAL A 540 33.79 17.60 -72.79
N ARG A 541 33.30 16.45 -73.26
CA ARG A 541 33.85 15.70 -74.39
C ARG A 541 32.83 15.69 -75.53
N LYS A 542 33.28 15.93 -76.77
CA LYS A 542 32.46 15.83 -77.98
C LYS A 542 33.23 15.09 -79.07
N ALA A 543 32.53 14.31 -79.88
CA ALA A 543 33.09 13.64 -81.04
C ALA A 543 32.48 14.18 -82.32
N LEU A 544 33.24 14.14 -83.41
CA LEU A 544 32.82 14.51 -84.75
C LEU A 544 33.48 13.57 -85.75
N LYS A 545 32.73 13.05 -86.73
CA LYS A 545 33.33 12.37 -87.88
C LYS A 545 33.74 13.41 -88.92
N VAL A 546 35.01 13.38 -89.34
CA VAL A 546 35.55 14.27 -90.35
C VAL A 546 35.96 13.42 -91.55
N GLN A 547 35.41 13.72 -92.71
CA GLN A 547 35.85 13.10 -93.96
C GLN A 547 37.11 13.81 -94.44
N VAL A 548 38.17 13.03 -94.67
CA VAL A 548 39.48 13.53 -95.13
C VAL A 548 39.63 13.19 -96.61
N ARG A 549 39.90 14.20 -97.44
CA ARG A 549 40.09 14.01 -98.88
C ARG A 549 41.45 13.36 -99.17
N ALA A 550 41.47 12.44 -100.12
CA ALA A 550 42.70 11.91 -100.69
C ALA A 550 43.44 13.01 -101.48
N VAL A 551 44.75 12.84 -101.69
CA VAL A 551 45.49 13.68 -102.63
C VAL A 551 44.96 13.33 -104.02
N SER A 552 44.40 14.29 -104.75
CA SER A 552 43.99 14.04 -106.13
C SER A 552 45.26 13.90 -106.97
N SER A 553 45.58 12.68 -107.37
CA SER A 553 46.65 12.40 -108.32
C SER A 553 46.15 12.66 -109.74
N HIS A 554 45.89 13.91 -110.15
CA HIS A 554 45.56 14.26 -111.54
C HIS A 554 46.06 15.66 -111.93
N ARG A 555 47.23 15.70 -112.57
CA ARG A 555 47.61 16.40 -113.82
C ARG A 555 49.07 15.98 -114.11
N HIS A 556 49.27 14.95 -114.94
CA HIS A 556 49.44 14.97 -116.40
C HIS A 556 50.81 15.47 -116.87
N ARG A 557 51.52 14.54 -117.54
CA ARG A 557 52.54 14.66 -118.59
C ARG A 557 53.71 15.58 -118.36
#